data_AF-A0A3P6EXG3-F1
#
_entry.id   AF-A0A3P6EXG3-F1
#
_cell.length_a   1.000
_cell.length_b   1.000
_cell.length_c   1.000
_cell.angle_alpha   90.00
_cell.angle_beta   90.00
_cell.angle_gamma   90.00
#
_symmetry.space_group_name_H-M   'P 1'
#
loop_
_entity.id
_entity.type
_entity.pdbx_description
1 polymer ?
#
loop_
_entity_poly.entity_id
_entity_poly.type
_entity_poly.pdbx_seq_one_letter_code
_entity_poly.pdbx_strand_id
1 'polypeptide(L)'
;MKVMEDSEIRIIRHYSSKHKILLVGEGDFSFSLCLASAFGSATNITATSLDSEDELSKKYMDAMVNVSMLTRFGCDVQHEVDVHTMSFDNS
;
A
#
# COMPACT_ATOMS: atom_id res chain seq x y z
N MET A 1 -4.41 26.31 14.69
CA MET A 1 -5.18 25.59 13.67
C MET A 1 -4.34 25.59 12.40
N LYS A 2 -3.72 24.47 12.04
CA LYS A 2 -2.91 24.38 10.82
C LYS A 2 -3.90 24.26 9.67
N VAL A 3 -3.94 25.26 8.80
CA VAL A 3 -4.75 25.22 7.59
C VAL A 3 -4.24 24.00 6.81
N MET A 4 -5.09 22.99 6.65
CA MET A 4 -4.82 21.85 5.79
C MET A 4 -4.99 22.41 4.38
N GLU A 5 -3.89 22.67 3.69
CA GLU A 5 -3.93 22.98 2.26
C GLU A 5 -4.67 21.84 1.57
N ASP A 6 -5.69 22.18 0.76
CA ASP A 6 -6.31 21.24 -0.16
C ASP A 6 -5.21 20.69 -1.07
N SER A 7 -4.69 19.50 -0.75
CA SER A 7 -3.69 18.84 -1.57
C SER A 7 -4.28 18.63 -2.96
N GLU A 8 -3.63 19.18 -3.98
CA GLU A 8 -4.04 19.05 -5.38
C GLU A 8 -4.31 17.58 -5.72
N ILE A 9 -5.46 17.29 -6.32
CA ILE A 9 -5.87 15.92 -6.65
C ILE A 9 -4.93 15.39 -7.73
N ARG A 10 -4.23 14.30 -7.43
CA ARG A 10 -3.33 13.66 -8.38
C ARG A 10 -4.03 12.47 -9.01
N ILE A 11 -3.94 12.37 -10.33
CA ILE A 11 -4.54 11.29 -11.12
C ILE A 11 -3.44 10.62 -11.94
N ILE A 12 -3.35 9.30 -11.82
CA ILE A 12 -2.48 8.45 -12.65
C ILE A 12 -3.33 7.39 -13.34
N ARG A 13 -3.51 7.53 -14.65
CA ARG A 13 -4.42 6.71 -15.48
C ARG A 13 -5.84 6.69 -14.90
N HIS A 14 -6.20 5.63 -14.19
CA HIS A 14 -7.52 5.40 -13.60
C HIS A 14 -7.55 5.55 -12.07
N TYR A 15 -6.40 5.82 -11.45
CA TYR A 15 -6.26 5.97 -10.01
C TYR A 15 -6.21 7.45 -9.64
N SER A 16 -6.91 7.81 -8.58
CA SER A 16 -6.96 9.17 -8.04
C SER A 16 -6.54 9.16 -6.58
N SER A 17 -5.83 10.19 -6.13
CA SER A 17 -5.48 10.38 -4.72
C SER A 17 -6.70 10.57 -3.81
N LYS A 18 -7.90 10.76 -4.38
CA LYS A 18 -9.18 10.77 -3.65
C LYS A 18 -9.79 9.39 -3.41
N HIS A 19 -9.35 8.35 -4.13
CA HIS A 19 -9.86 6.99 -3.91
C HIS A 19 -9.27 6.41 -2.63
N LYS A 20 -10.05 5.59 -1.93
CA LYS A 20 -9.50 4.60 -1.00
C LYS A 20 -9.15 3.36 -1.79
N ILE A 21 -7.91 2.92 -1.73
CA ILE A 21 -7.37 1.86 -2.59
C ILE A 21 -6.92 0.70 -1.71
N LEU A 22 -7.41 -0.49 -2.02
CA LEU A 22 -6.91 -1.75 -1.49
C LEU A 22 -6.16 -2.47 -2.62
N LEU A 23 -4.88 -2.77 -2.39
CA LEU A 23 -4.03 -3.53 -3.29
C LEU A 23 -3.83 -4.91 -2.68
N VAL A 24 -4.15 -5.95 -3.45
CA VAL A 24 -4.25 -7.32 -2.94
C VAL A 24 -3.26 -8.21 -3.68
N GLY A 25 -2.47 -8.97 -2.93
CA GLY A 25 -1.53 -9.94 -3.50
C GLY A 25 -0.26 -9.29 -4.05
N GLU A 26 0.21 -8.22 -3.40
CA GLU A 26 1.51 -7.63 -3.72
C GLU A 26 2.62 -8.66 -3.44
N GLY A 27 3.50 -8.84 -4.43
CA GLY A 27 4.73 -9.61 -4.26
C GLY A 27 5.80 -8.76 -3.61
N ASP A 28 6.42 -7.85 -4.37
CA ASP A 28 7.51 -6.99 -3.90
C ASP A 28 7.09 -5.55 -3.54
N PHE A 29 5.79 -5.26 -3.54
CA PHE A 29 5.21 -3.94 -3.24
C PHE A 29 5.59 -2.80 -4.22
N SER A 30 6.20 -3.11 -5.36
CA SER A 30 6.65 -2.09 -6.33
C SER A 30 5.48 -1.34 -6.98
N PHE A 31 4.36 -2.01 -7.23
CA PHE A 31 3.16 -1.38 -7.79
C PHE A 31 2.52 -0.40 -6.81
N SER A 32 2.37 -0.80 -5.56
CA SER A 32 1.94 0.08 -4.47
C SER A 32 2.84 1.31 -4.36
N LEU A 33 4.16 1.12 -4.39
CA LEU A 33 5.12 2.22 -4.27
C LEU A 33 5.04 3.20 -5.46
N CYS A 34 4.77 2.69 -6.66
CA CYS A 34 4.53 3.52 -7.84
C CYS A 34 3.33 4.46 -7.63
N LEU A 35 2.20 3.94 -7.15
CA LEU A 35 1.01 4.74 -6.85
C LEU A 35 1.27 5.76 -5.73
N ALA A 36 1.90 5.32 -4.64
CA ALA A 36 2.30 6.18 -3.53
C ALA A 36 3.18 7.35 -4.00
N SER A 37 4.18 7.06 -4.84
CA SER A 37 5.10 8.06 -5.39
C SER A 37 4.38 9.04 -6.32
N ALA A 38 3.49 8.55 -7.19
CA ALA A 38 2.69 9.39 -8.08
C ALA A 38 1.75 10.32 -7.29
N PHE A 39 1.14 9.81 -6.21
CA PHE A 39 0.30 10.61 -5.32
C PHE A 39 1.10 11.48 -4.35
N GLY A 40 2.38 11.19 -4.14
CA GLY A 40 3.23 11.81 -3.10
C GLY A 40 2.79 11.50 -1.67
N SER A 41 1.90 10.54 -1.50
CA SER A 41 1.34 10.05 -0.25
C SER A 41 0.72 8.68 -0.50
N ALA A 42 0.65 7.85 0.54
CA ALA A 42 -0.03 6.56 0.53
C ALA A 42 -1.06 6.43 1.66
N THR A 43 -1.45 7.54 2.32
CA THR A 43 -2.43 7.53 3.41
C THR A 43 -3.81 7.01 3.03
N ASN A 44 -4.08 6.87 1.72
CA ASN A 44 -5.30 6.34 1.14
C ASN A 44 -5.14 4.93 0.57
N ILE A 45 -3.99 4.28 0.78
CA ILE A 45 -3.64 2.97 0.22
C ILE A 45 -3.43 1.97 1.37
N THR A 46 -4.14 0.84 1.29
CA THR A 46 -3.81 -0.39 2.02
C THR A 46 -3.23 -1.39 1.03
N ALA A 47 -2.03 -1.90 1.28
CA ALA A 47 -1.33 -2.87 0.43
C ALA A 47 -1.15 -4.19 1.17
N THR A 48 -1.52 -5.30 0.54
CA THR A 48 -1.50 -6.61 1.20
C THR A 48 -0.68 -7.65 0.44
N SER A 49 0.00 -8.53 1.17
CA SER A 49 0.72 -9.70 0.62
C SER A 49 0.24 -10.99 1.28
N LEU A 50 0.36 -12.11 0.57
CA LEU A 50 0.19 -13.45 1.15
C LEU A 50 1.42 -13.85 1.99
N ASP A 51 2.60 -13.46 1.54
CA ASP A 51 3.86 -13.78 2.19
C ASP A 51 4.03 -12.97 3.49
N SER A 52 4.65 -13.61 4.49
CA SER A 52 5.17 -12.94 5.69
C SER A 52 6.36 -12.04 5.36
N GLU A 53 6.69 -11.09 6.24
CA GLU A 53 7.85 -10.20 6.08
C GLU A 53 9.17 -10.98 5.89
N ASP A 54 9.35 -12.06 6.68
CA ASP A 54 10.50 -12.95 6.59
C ASP A 54 10.59 -13.68 5.24
N GLU A 55 9.46 -14.07 4.66
CA GLU A 55 9.42 -14.70 3.34
C GLU A 55 9.67 -13.69 2.23
N LEU A 56 9.09 -12.49 2.34
CA LEU A 56 9.32 -11.39 1.40
C LEU A 56 10.80 -11.06 1.28
N SER A 57 11.50 -10.93 2.42
CA SER A 57 12.94 -10.64 2.46
C SER A 57 13.81 -11.70 1.77
N LYS A 58 13.32 -12.95 1.68
CA LYS A 58 14.02 -14.07 1.03
C LYS A 58 13.66 -14.21 -0.44
N LYS A 59 12.40 -13.93 -0.80
CA LYS A 59 11.87 -14.11 -2.16
C LYS A 59 12.18 -12.93 -3.07
N TYR A 60 12.17 -11.70 -2.54
CA TYR A 60 12.23 -10.47 -3.30
C TYR A 60 13.26 -9.51 -2.71
N MET A 61 14.35 -9.26 -3.45
CA MET A 61 15.47 -8.43 -3.00
C MET A 61 15.04 -7.01 -2.58
N ASP A 62 14.08 -6.43 -3.30
CA ASP A 62 13.67 -5.04 -3.11
C ASP A 62 12.42 -4.87 -2.22
N ALA A 63 11.76 -5.97 -1.82
CA ALA A 63 10.48 -5.90 -1.09
C ALA A 63 10.60 -5.09 0.20
N MET A 64 11.66 -5.31 0.99
CA MET A 64 11.87 -4.59 2.25
C MET A 64 12.11 -3.09 2.05
N VAL A 65 12.78 -2.71 0.96
CA VAL A 65 12.98 -1.30 0.61
C VAL A 65 11.66 -0.67 0.20
N ASN A 66 10.87 -1.37 -0.60
CA ASN A 66 9.56 -0.89 -1.06
C ASN A 66 8.58 -0.74 0.10
N VAL A 67 8.48 -1.74 0.98
CA VAL A 67 7.66 -1.69 2.21
C VAL A 67 8.09 -0.52 3.10
N SER A 68 9.39 -0.35 3.33
CA SER A 68 9.90 0.77 4.13
C SER A 68 9.51 2.13 3.55
N MET A 69 9.64 2.31 2.23
CA MET A 69 9.23 3.55 1.57
C MET A 69 7.72 3.76 1.63
N LEU A 70 6.92 2.71 1.49
CA LEU A 70 5.45 2.76 1.62
C LEU A 70 5.02 3.18 3.02
N THR A 71 5.60 2.62 4.07
CA THR A 71 5.34 3.04 5.45
C THR A 71 5.70 4.53 5.64
N ARG A 72 6.80 5.00 5.03
CA ARG A 72 7.16 6.43 5.06
C ARG A 72 6.18 7.33 4.31
N PHE A 73 5.54 6.84 3.25
CA PHE A 73 4.45 7.53 2.57
C PHE A 73 3.11 7.45 3.33
N GLY A 74 3.04 6.71 4.44
CA GLY A 74 1.82 6.54 5.24
C GLY A 74 0.88 5.44 4.74
N CYS A 75 1.40 4.49 3.94
CA CYS A 75 0.65 3.31 3.52
C CYS A 75 0.36 2.40 4.71
N ASP A 76 -0.83 1.80 4.73
CA ASP A 76 -1.15 0.68 5.59
C ASP A 76 -0.70 -0.63 4.90
N VAL A 77 0.33 -1.28 5.43
CA VAL A 77 0.89 -2.51 4.85
C VAL A 77 0.52 -3.70 5.73
N GLN A 78 -0.14 -4.70 5.15
CA GLN A 78 -0.61 -5.89 5.84
C GLN A 78 -0.01 -7.15 5.20
N HIS A 79 0.56 -8.03 6.01
CA HIS A 79 1.16 -9.29 5.56
C HIS A 79 0.24 -10.47 5.89
N GLU A 80 0.52 -11.63 5.29
CA GLU A 80 -0.21 -12.88 5.56
C GLU A 80 -1.73 -12.80 5.29
N VAL A 81 -2.12 -11.97 4.32
CA VAL A 81 -3.52 -11.82 3.90
C VAL A 81 -3.84 -12.82 2.80
N ASP A 82 -4.52 -13.91 3.17
CA ASP A 82 -5.05 -14.90 2.22
C ASP A 82 -6.47 -14.53 1.75
N VAL A 83 -6.61 -14.29 0.45
CA VAL A 83 -7.88 -13.97 -0.20
C VAL A 83 -8.86 -15.14 -0.25
N HIS A 84 -8.37 -16.37 -0.12
CA HIS A 84 -9.21 -17.57 -0.09
C HIS A 84 -9.85 -17.79 1.28
N THR A 85 -9.27 -17.21 2.33
CA THR A 85 -9.73 -17.33 3.71
C THR A 85 -9.96 -15.96 4.35
N MET A 86 -10.92 -15.21 3.82
CA MET A 86 -11.37 -13.98 4.48
C MET A 86 -12.14 -14.34 5.76
N SER A 87 -11.56 -14.01 6.91
CA SER A 87 -12.28 -14.05 8.18
C SER A 87 -13.32 -12.94 8.19
N PHE A 88 -14.59 -13.31 8.36
CA PHE A 88 -15.65 -12.33 8.59
C PHE A 88 -15.45 -11.74 9.99
N ASP A 89 -15.33 -10.43 10.06
CA ASP A 89 -15.44 -9.74 11.34
C ASP A 89 -16.90 -9.87 11.80
N ASN A 90 -17.12 -10.61 12.89
CA ASN A 90 -18.45 -10.90 13.45
C ASN A 90 -18.88 -9.84 14.50
N SER A 91 -18.25 -8.67 14.46
CA SER A 91 -18.48 -7.54 15.36
C SER A 91 -19.89 -6.95 15.24
#